data_AF-A0A7C6YGD7-F1
#
_entry.id   AF-A0A7C6YGD7-F1
#
_cell.length_a   1.000
_cell.length_b   1.000
_cell.length_c   1.000
_cell.angle_alpha   90.00
_cell.angle_beta   90.00
_cell.angle_gamma   90.00
#
_symmetry.space_group_name_H-M   'P 1'
#
loop_
_entity.id
_entity.type
_entity.pdbx_description
1 polymer ?
#
loop_
_entity_poly.entity_id
_entity_poly.type
_entity_poly.pdbx_seq_one_letter_code
_entity_poly.pdbx_strand_id
1 'polypeptide(L)'
;MKIARIVIACLLIGISLPAISHAECNDTNAFLEAVNSAWVASNYTLLEQVLTNRVAECTNDILAKGLVYQFYDDTCIDFYKARAAATEFILAVSNRVPDEVIHRRVPMELPLLLCEMPIPTNFPADQSKTPAQMQFLHNEFPDAFPFLRIYKALLYRMEAVENGLVPDGYFDPLNIEHRDDP
;
A
#
# COMPACT_ATOMS: atom_id res chain seq x y z
N MET A 1 10.83 43.80 7.02
CA MET A 1 10.43 42.67 6.14
C MET A 1 10.74 41.38 6.86
N LYS A 2 9.71 40.70 7.37
CA LYS A 2 9.86 39.43 8.11
C LYS A 2 9.22 38.32 7.28
N ILE A 3 10.02 37.28 7.09
CA ILE A 3 9.77 36.07 6.32
C ILE A 3 8.42 35.45 6.73
N ALA A 4 7.56 35.24 5.74
CA ALA A 4 6.31 34.50 5.87
C ALA A 4 6.65 33.05 6.23
N ARG A 5 6.56 32.72 7.52
CA ARG A 5 6.38 31.35 7.98
C ARG A 5 4.98 30.94 7.56
N ILE A 6 4.86 30.34 6.37
CA ILE A 6 3.66 29.62 5.97
C ILE A 6 3.59 28.38 6.86
N VAL A 7 2.83 28.53 7.94
CA VAL A 7 2.35 27.48 8.80
C VAL A 7 1.42 26.61 7.94
N ILE A 8 1.93 25.48 7.45
CA ILE A 8 1.10 24.39 6.93
C ILE A 8 0.51 23.68 8.15
N ALA A 9 -0.47 24.30 8.81
CA ALA A 9 -1.19 23.71 9.94
C ALA A 9 -2.72 23.84 9.83
N CYS A 10 -3.26 24.15 8.64
CA CYS A 10 -4.71 24.40 8.50
C CYS A 10 -5.34 23.69 7.29
N LEU A 11 -5.12 22.38 7.17
CA LEU A 11 -6.02 21.47 6.45
C LEU A 11 -6.33 20.19 7.27
N LEU A 12 -6.13 20.24 8.59
CA LEU A 12 -6.78 19.34 9.54
C LEU A 12 -8.12 19.98 9.94
N ILE A 13 -9.08 20.00 9.01
CA ILE A 13 -10.46 20.28 9.37
C ILE A 13 -10.93 19.09 10.22
N GLY A 14 -11.30 19.40 11.45
CA GLY A 14 -11.90 18.47 12.41
C GLY A 14 -13.20 17.88 11.89
N ILE A 15 -13.07 16.83 11.09
CA ILE A 15 -14.09 15.81 10.98
C ILE A 15 -13.96 15.00 12.27
N SER A 16 -14.96 15.07 13.14
CA SER A 16 -15.16 14.03 14.14
C SER A 16 -15.28 12.73 13.37
N LEU A 17 -14.19 11.97 13.30
CA LEU A 17 -14.19 10.64 12.73
C LEU A 17 -15.25 9.86 13.51
N PRO A 18 -16.32 9.36 12.88
CA PRO A 18 -17.12 8.34 13.53
C PRO A 18 -16.14 7.24 13.97
N ALA A 19 -16.37 6.64 15.14
CA ALA A 19 -15.63 5.44 15.51
C ALA A 19 -15.90 4.39 14.43
N ILE A 20 -15.03 4.33 13.42
CA ILE A 20 -15.09 3.35 12.36
C ILE A 20 -14.80 2.05 13.08
N SER A 21 -15.82 1.21 13.25
CA SER A 21 -15.61 -0.14 13.76
C SER A 21 -14.60 -0.79 12.82
N HIS A 22 -13.50 -1.27 13.38
CA HIS A 22 -12.51 -2.08 12.70
C HIS A 22 -13.21 -3.35 12.22
N ALA A 23 -13.76 -3.35 10.99
CA ALA A 23 -13.94 -4.59 10.26
C ALA A 23 -12.53 -5.04 9.88
N GLU A 24 -11.83 -5.63 10.84
CA GLU A 24 -10.60 -6.36 10.60
C GLU A 24 -10.99 -7.68 9.97
N CYS A 25 -10.52 -7.87 8.75
CA CYS A 25 -10.61 -9.18 8.13
C CYS A 25 -9.48 -10.05 8.69
N ASN A 26 -9.83 -10.98 9.57
CA ASN A 26 -8.87 -11.85 10.26
C ASN A 26 -8.24 -12.92 9.35
N ASP A 27 -8.66 -12.99 8.08
CA ASP A 27 -8.16 -13.94 7.10
C ASP A 27 -7.18 -13.26 6.12
N THR A 28 -5.99 -12.94 6.62
CA THR A 28 -4.90 -12.40 5.79
C THR A 28 -4.30 -13.48 4.89
N ASN A 29 -4.18 -14.72 5.36
CA ASN A 29 -3.54 -15.79 4.60
C ASN A 29 -4.34 -16.20 3.37
N ALA A 30 -5.65 -16.43 3.48
CA ALA A 30 -6.45 -16.78 2.31
C ALA A 30 -6.58 -15.60 1.33
N PHE A 31 -6.60 -14.35 1.84
CA PHE A 31 -6.52 -13.17 0.98
C PHE A 31 -5.24 -13.17 0.13
N LEU A 32 -4.09 -13.45 0.76
CA LEU A 32 -2.81 -13.53 0.06
C LEU A 32 -2.75 -14.69 -0.95
N GLU A 33 -3.34 -15.84 -0.61
CA GLU A 33 -3.47 -16.97 -1.54
C GLU A 33 -4.35 -16.62 -2.75
N ALA A 34 -5.45 -15.89 -2.54
CA ALA A 34 -6.33 -15.43 -3.61
C ALA A 34 -5.62 -14.41 -4.52
N VAL A 35 -4.88 -13.46 -3.95
CA VAL A 35 -4.05 -12.51 -4.71
C VAL A 35 -3.01 -13.25 -5.54
N ASN A 36 -2.30 -14.21 -4.95
CA ASN A 36 -1.29 -15.00 -5.66
C ASN A 36 -1.91 -15.85 -6.77
N SER A 37 -3.07 -16.46 -6.52
CA SER A 37 -3.79 -17.26 -7.52
C SER A 37 -4.25 -16.40 -8.70
N ALA A 38 -4.77 -15.19 -8.44
CA ALA A 38 -5.15 -14.24 -9.47
C ALA A 38 -3.95 -13.72 -10.28
N TRP A 39 -2.82 -13.52 -9.60
CA TRP A 39 -1.54 -13.15 -10.23
C TRP A 39 -1.03 -14.22 -11.18
N VAL A 40 -0.93 -15.47 -10.72
CA VAL A 40 -0.47 -16.62 -11.52
C VAL A 40 -1.36 -16.81 -12.75
N ALA A 41 -2.67 -16.62 -12.60
CA ALA A 41 -3.62 -16.72 -13.70
C ALA A 41 -3.49 -15.60 -14.75
N SER A 42 -2.64 -14.58 -14.53
CA SER A 42 -2.43 -13.42 -15.41
C SER A 42 -3.73 -12.71 -15.80
N ASN A 43 -4.72 -12.71 -14.89
CA ASN A 43 -6.04 -12.15 -15.12
C ASN A 43 -6.21 -10.85 -14.31
N TYR A 44 -5.86 -9.71 -14.92
CA TYR A 44 -5.88 -8.39 -14.29
C TYR A 44 -7.24 -8.02 -13.71
N THR A 45 -8.31 -8.38 -14.40
CA THR A 45 -9.68 -8.10 -13.93
C THR A 45 -9.97 -8.90 -12.67
N LEU A 46 -9.54 -10.16 -12.60
CA LEU A 46 -9.67 -10.98 -11.39
C LEU A 46 -8.82 -10.42 -10.25
N LEU A 47 -7.58 -10.00 -10.53
CA LEU A 47 -6.70 -9.41 -9.52
C LEU A 47 -7.27 -8.09 -8.99
N GLU A 48 -7.72 -7.18 -9.86
CA GLU A 48 -8.39 -5.93 -9.50
C GLU A 48 -9.63 -6.22 -8.64
N GLN A 49 -10.44 -7.22 -9.00
CA GLN A 49 -11.61 -7.64 -8.22
C GLN A 49 -11.24 -8.17 -6.84
N VAL A 50 -10.26 -9.07 -6.72
CA VAL A 50 -9.81 -9.63 -5.43
C VAL A 50 -9.36 -8.50 -4.50
N LEU A 51 -8.56 -7.57 -5.01
CA LEU A 51 -8.03 -6.44 -4.24
C LEU A 51 -9.13 -5.44 -3.85
N THR A 52 -10.00 -5.05 -4.78
CA THR A 52 -11.05 -4.05 -4.52
C THR A 52 -12.20 -4.59 -3.66
N ASN A 53 -12.56 -5.87 -3.81
CA ASN A 53 -13.53 -6.54 -2.92
C ASN A 53 -13.03 -6.54 -1.48
N ARG A 54 -11.74 -6.85 -1.26
CA ARG A 54 -11.15 -6.82 0.08
C ARG A 54 -11.21 -5.43 0.70
N VAL A 55 -10.92 -4.37 -0.07
CA VAL A 55 -11.04 -2.99 0.43
C VAL A 55 -12.49 -2.62 0.72
N ALA A 56 -13.45 -3.12 -0.05
CA ALA A 56 -14.87 -2.90 0.21
C ALA A 56 -15.37 -3.62 1.48
N GLU A 57 -14.91 -4.85 1.71
CA GLU A 57 -15.23 -5.65 2.91
C GLU A 57 -14.52 -5.12 4.16
N CYS A 58 -13.26 -4.68 4.00
CA CYS A 58 -12.37 -4.27 5.08
C CYS A 58 -11.74 -2.92 4.76
N THR A 59 -12.50 -1.87 5.05
CA THR A 59 -12.23 -0.49 4.62
C THR A 59 -10.91 0.09 5.15
N ASN A 60 -10.36 -0.47 6.23
CA ASN A 60 -9.08 -0.05 6.82
C ASN A 60 -7.94 -1.08 6.62
N ASP A 61 -8.11 -2.06 5.73
CA ASP A 61 -7.08 -3.06 5.44
C ASP A 61 -5.90 -2.40 4.70
N ILE A 62 -4.85 -2.10 5.46
CA ILE A 62 -3.63 -1.43 4.99
C ILE A 62 -2.90 -2.27 3.95
N LEU A 63 -2.89 -3.60 4.11
CA LEU A 63 -2.28 -4.50 3.13
C LEU A 63 -3.04 -4.43 1.80
N ALA A 64 -4.37 -4.57 1.84
CA ALA A 64 -5.19 -4.50 0.64
C ALA A 64 -5.05 -3.15 -0.06
N LYS A 65 -5.07 -2.03 0.68
CA LYS A 65 -4.87 -0.68 0.11
C LYS A 65 -3.49 -0.50 -0.51
N GLY A 66 -2.43 -1.00 0.13
CA GLY A 66 -1.08 -0.99 -0.42
C GLY A 66 -0.99 -1.78 -1.73
N LEU A 67 -1.62 -2.95 -1.79
CA LEU A 67 -1.65 -3.78 -2.99
C LEU A 67 -2.52 -3.19 -4.12
N VAL A 68 -3.64 -2.52 -3.80
CA VAL A 68 -4.44 -1.77 -4.79
C VAL A 68 -3.61 -0.64 -5.41
N TYR A 69 -2.87 0.10 -4.59
CA TYR A 69 -1.96 1.13 -5.08
C TYR A 69 -0.94 0.54 -6.07
N GLN A 70 -0.24 -0.54 -5.69
CA GLN A 70 0.74 -1.17 -6.58
C GLN A 70 0.11 -1.75 -7.85
N PHE A 71 -1.11 -2.28 -7.76
CA PHE A 71 -1.81 -2.73 -8.94
C PHE A 71 -1.97 -1.60 -9.97
N TYR A 72 -2.39 -0.41 -9.54
CA TYR A 72 -2.56 0.70 -10.48
C TYR A 72 -1.25 1.36 -10.90
N ASP A 73 -0.23 1.39 -10.05
CA ASP A 73 1.08 1.97 -10.37
C ASP A 73 1.89 1.07 -11.31
N ASP A 74 2.02 -0.20 -10.94
CA ASP A 74 2.92 -1.14 -11.60
C ASP A 74 2.22 -2.11 -12.55
N THR A 75 0.92 -2.40 -12.42
CA THR A 75 0.28 -3.44 -13.25
C THR A 75 -0.62 -2.86 -14.33
N CYS A 76 -1.59 -2.04 -13.93
CA CYS A 76 -2.54 -1.37 -14.81
C CYS A 76 -1.97 -0.07 -15.41
N ILE A 77 -0.97 0.53 -14.75
CA ILE A 77 -0.36 1.82 -15.08
C ILE A 77 -1.44 2.86 -15.39
N ASP A 78 -2.20 3.22 -14.35
CA ASP A 78 -3.25 4.24 -14.37
C ASP A 78 -2.91 5.29 -13.31
N PHE A 79 -2.45 6.46 -13.75
CA PHE A 79 -1.95 7.49 -12.84
C PHE A 79 -3.04 8.00 -11.89
N TYR A 80 -4.28 8.15 -12.38
CA TYR A 80 -5.36 8.70 -11.58
C TYR A 80 -5.82 7.72 -10.51
N LYS A 81 -6.00 6.45 -10.88
CA LYS A 81 -6.33 5.39 -9.92
C LYS A 81 -5.18 5.10 -8.97
N ALA A 82 -3.94 5.09 -9.44
CA ALA A 82 -2.76 4.93 -8.59
C ALA A 82 -2.67 6.04 -7.54
N ARG A 83 -2.89 7.29 -7.93
CA ARG A 83 -2.87 8.43 -7.00
C ARG A 83 -4.02 8.38 -5.99
N ALA A 84 -5.22 8.01 -6.42
CA ALA A 84 -6.36 7.83 -5.53
C ALA A 84 -6.07 6.70 -4.51
N ALA A 85 -5.60 5.55 -4.97
CA ALA A 85 -5.23 4.43 -4.14
C ALA A 85 -4.06 4.75 -3.17
N ALA A 86 -3.04 5.47 -3.65
CA ALA A 86 -1.93 5.96 -2.83
C ALA A 86 -2.44 6.86 -1.69
N THR A 87 -3.38 7.75 -1.98
CA THR A 87 -3.99 8.64 -0.98
C THR A 87 -4.71 7.84 0.11
N GLU A 88 -5.52 6.86 -0.28
CA GLU A 88 -6.21 5.99 0.67
C GLU A 88 -5.24 5.16 1.52
N PHE A 89 -4.18 4.64 0.90
CA PHE A 89 -3.17 3.86 1.58
C PHE A 89 -2.40 4.70 2.61
N ILE A 90 -1.93 5.89 2.22
CA ILE A 90 -1.27 6.84 3.11
C ILE A 90 -2.18 7.19 4.29
N LEU A 91 -3.47 7.44 4.04
CA LEU A 91 -4.42 7.75 5.11
C LEU A 91 -4.56 6.59 6.10
N ALA A 92 -4.70 5.36 5.60
CA ALA A 92 -4.82 4.18 6.44
C ALA A 92 -3.56 3.97 7.31
N VAL A 93 -2.36 4.11 6.72
CA VAL A 93 -1.09 4.02 7.46
C VAL A 93 -0.96 5.16 8.47
N SER A 94 -1.26 6.40 8.07
CA SER A 94 -1.16 7.58 8.94
C SER A 94 -2.05 7.48 10.18
N ASN A 95 -3.20 6.82 10.08
CA ASN A 95 -4.11 6.64 11.19
C ASN A 95 -3.61 5.62 12.22
N ARG A 96 -2.72 4.70 11.83
CA ARG A 96 -2.29 3.58 12.66
C ARG A 96 -0.83 3.66 13.10
N VAL A 97 0.06 4.09 12.20
CA VAL A 97 1.49 4.31 12.43
C VAL A 97 1.98 5.58 11.71
N PRO A 98 1.66 6.78 12.24
CA PRO A 98 1.98 8.05 11.58
C PRO A 98 3.49 8.24 11.30
N ASP A 99 4.36 7.62 12.11
CA ASP A 99 5.81 7.69 11.93
C ASP A 99 6.30 7.10 10.60
N GLU A 100 5.62 6.10 10.04
CA GLU A 100 5.96 5.55 8.72
C GLU A 100 5.80 6.62 7.63
N VAL A 101 4.78 7.47 7.75
CA VAL A 101 4.48 8.56 6.81
C VAL A 101 5.39 9.76 7.05
N ILE A 102 5.53 10.20 8.31
CA ILE A 102 6.34 11.37 8.69
C ILE A 102 7.81 11.19 8.25
N HIS A 103 8.36 10.01 8.49
CA HIS A 103 9.75 9.69 8.16
C HIS A 103 9.91 9.12 6.75
N ARG A 104 8.83 9.04 5.96
CA ARG A 104 8.81 8.47 4.60
C ARG A 104 9.51 7.12 4.52
N ARG A 105 9.25 6.20 5.45
CA ARG A 105 9.86 4.86 5.46
C ARG A 105 9.32 4.02 4.32
N VAL A 106 10.09 3.08 3.77
CA VAL A 106 9.57 2.10 2.79
C VAL A 106 8.45 1.27 3.46
N PRO A 107 7.17 1.33 2.99
CA PRO A 107 6.74 1.60 1.60
C PRO A 107 6.14 2.98 1.28
N MET A 108 6.21 3.99 2.14
CA MET A 108 5.57 5.29 1.96
C MET A 108 6.23 6.20 0.93
N GLU A 109 7.50 5.98 0.59
CA GLU A 109 8.25 6.87 -0.31
C GLU A 109 7.56 7.11 -1.66
N LEU A 110 7.18 6.03 -2.35
CA LEU A 110 6.60 6.11 -3.70
C LEU A 110 5.15 6.61 -3.70
N PRO A 111 4.23 6.14 -2.82
CA PRO A 111 2.90 6.72 -2.67
C PRO A 111 2.94 8.23 -2.39
N LEU A 112 3.81 8.67 -1.48
CA LEU A 112 3.95 10.08 -1.13
C LEU A 112 4.44 10.90 -2.31
N LEU A 113 5.45 10.42 -3.03
CA LEU A 113 5.95 11.07 -4.24
C LEU A 113 4.84 11.22 -5.28
N LEU A 114 4.07 10.15 -5.55
CA LEU A 114 2.97 10.17 -6.51
C LEU A 114 1.89 11.21 -6.13
N CYS A 115 1.56 11.32 -4.84
CA CYS A 115 0.62 12.29 -4.33
C CYS A 115 1.15 13.74 -4.37
N GLU A 116 2.47 13.94 -4.30
CA GLU A 116 3.14 15.25 -4.37
C GLU A 116 3.34 15.74 -5.80
N MET A 117 3.39 14.83 -6.77
CA MET A 117 3.57 15.20 -8.18
C MET A 117 2.39 16.04 -8.71
N PRO A 118 2.64 17.11 -9.48
CA PRO A 118 1.58 17.82 -10.18
C PRO A 118 0.92 16.91 -11.22
N ILE A 119 -0.40 17.02 -11.39
CA ILE A 119 -1.15 16.21 -12.37
C ILE A 119 -0.71 16.62 -13.79
N PRO A 120 -0.13 15.73 -14.59
CA PRO A 120 0.27 16.04 -15.96
C PRO A 120 -0.97 16.25 -16.84
N THR A 121 -0.97 17.29 -17.66
CA THR A 121 -2.08 17.57 -18.60
C THR A 121 -2.07 16.68 -19.84
N ASN A 122 -0.96 16.02 -20.15
CA ASN A 122 -0.76 15.15 -21.32
C ASN A 122 -0.19 13.78 -20.92
N PHE A 123 -0.78 13.14 -19.92
CA PHE A 123 -0.33 11.80 -19.53
C PHE A 123 -0.67 10.78 -20.63
N PRO A 124 0.23 9.83 -20.97
CA PRO A 124 -0.12 8.74 -21.87
C PRO A 124 -1.36 8.01 -21.31
N ALA A 125 -2.25 7.58 -22.21
CA ALA A 125 -3.44 6.83 -21.82
C ALA A 125 -3.05 5.57 -21.03
N ASP A 126 -3.87 5.19 -20.06
CA ASP A 126 -3.65 4.07 -19.14
C ASP A 126 -3.21 2.80 -19.89
N GLN A 127 -2.19 2.11 -19.35
CA GLN A 127 -1.57 0.96 -20.02
C GLN A 127 -1.49 -0.25 -19.11
N SER A 128 -2.49 -1.13 -19.23
CA SER A 128 -2.36 -2.44 -18.61
C SER A 128 -1.25 -3.23 -19.30
N LYS A 129 -0.36 -3.85 -18.50
CA LYS A 129 0.55 -4.87 -19.02
C LYS A 129 -0.27 -5.96 -19.74
N THR A 130 0.31 -6.54 -20.78
CA THR A 130 -0.30 -7.68 -21.50
C THR A 130 -0.04 -8.98 -20.74
N PRO A 131 -0.89 -10.02 -20.89
CA PRO A 131 -0.71 -11.29 -20.18
C PRO A 131 0.70 -11.88 -20.36
N ALA A 132 1.29 -11.74 -21.55
CA ALA A 132 2.65 -12.18 -21.83
C ALA A 132 3.73 -11.39 -21.06
N GLN A 133 3.58 -10.07 -20.90
CA GLN A 133 4.49 -9.26 -20.09
C GLN A 133 4.41 -9.62 -18.61
N MET A 134 3.23 -10.01 -18.11
CA MET A 134 3.09 -10.47 -16.74
C MET A 134 3.61 -11.87 -16.53
N GLN A 135 3.38 -12.76 -17.48
CA GLN A 135 3.95 -14.09 -17.42
C GLN A 135 5.48 -14.03 -17.49
N PHE A 136 6.05 -13.09 -18.24
CA PHE A 136 7.48 -12.78 -18.17
C PHE A 136 7.89 -12.32 -16.77
N LEU A 137 7.22 -11.32 -16.20
CA LEU A 137 7.55 -10.83 -14.85
C LEU A 137 7.41 -11.92 -13.78
N HIS A 138 6.39 -12.76 -13.87
CA HIS A 138 6.19 -13.90 -12.99
C HIS A 138 7.32 -14.94 -13.12
N ASN A 139 7.77 -15.24 -14.34
CA ASN A 139 8.82 -16.22 -14.56
C ASN A 139 10.21 -15.70 -14.16
N GLU A 140 10.48 -14.42 -14.44
CA GLU A 140 11.75 -13.77 -14.09
C GLU A 140 11.83 -13.42 -12.60
N PHE A 141 10.69 -13.10 -12.00
CA PHE A 141 10.57 -12.70 -10.60
C PHE A 141 9.42 -13.48 -9.93
N PRO A 142 9.60 -14.79 -9.69
CA PRO A 142 8.55 -15.67 -9.14
C PRO A 142 8.12 -15.28 -7.72
N ASP A 143 8.99 -14.59 -6.98
CA ASP A 143 8.68 -14.01 -5.67
C ASP A 143 8.08 -12.60 -5.75
N ALA A 144 7.90 -12.06 -6.97
CA ALA A 144 7.43 -10.70 -7.21
C ALA A 144 5.97 -10.70 -7.66
N PHE A 145 5.06 -11.03 -6.74
CA PHE A 145 4.04 -10.02 -6.53
C PHE A 145 4.75 -8.86 -5.83
N PRO A 146 5.17 -7.82 -6.55
CA PRO A 146 6.14 -6.88 -6.04
C PRO A 146 5.58 -6.24 -4.76
N PHE A 147 6.44 -6.12 -3.75
CA PHE A 147 6.15 -5.45 -2.47
C PHE A 147 5.30 -6.20 -1.44
N LEU A 148 4.83 -7.43 -1.68
CA LEU A 148 4.08 -8.18 -0.65
C LEU A 148 4.88 -8.36 0.65
N ARG A 149 6.18 -8.64 0.53
CA ARG A 149 7.15 -8.73 1.63
C ARG A 149 7.28 -7.40 2.39
N ILE A 150 7.28 -6.29 1.67
CA ILE A 150 7.40 -4.94 2.23
C ILE A 150 6.12 -4.54 2.98
N TYR A 151 4.94 -4.88 2.45
CA TYR A 151 3.68 -4.63 3.16
C TYR A 151 3.51 -5.54 4.38
N LYS A 152 3.96 -6.81 4.31
CA LYS A 152 4.05 -7.67 5.49
C LYS A 152 4.99 -7.07 6.54
N ALA A 153 6.16 -6.57 6.15
CA ALA A 153 7.09 -5.88 7.05
C ALA A 153 6.46 -4.66 7.73
N LEU A 154 5.68 -3.88 6.99
CA LEU A 154 4.90 -2.76 7.54
C LEU A 154 3.90 -3.27 8.59
N LEU A 155 3.12 -4.31 8.28
CA LEU A 155 2.16 -4.90 9.23
C LEU A 155 2.86 -5.39 10.52
N TYR A 156 4.01 -6.07 10.41
CA TYR A 156 4.77 -6.49 11.59
C TYR A 156 5.25 -5.31 12.44
N ARG A 157 5.70 -4.22 11.81
CA ARG A 157 6.10 -3.01 12.56
C ARG A 157 4.90 -2.37 13.25
N MET A 158 3.74 -2.37 12.62
CA MET A 158 2.50 -1.86 13.24
C MET A 158 2.12 -2.67 14.47
N GLU A 159 2.12 -4.00 14.35
CA GLU A 159 1.84 -4.89 15.48
C GLU A 159 2.87 -4.68 16.62
N ALA A 160 4.15 -4.47 16.29
CA ALA A 160 5.16 -4.16 17.29
C ALA A 160 4.87 -2.84 18.03
N VAL A 161 4.49 -1.78 17.31
CA VAL A 161 4.12 -0.48 17.88
C VAL A 161 2.87 -0.60 18.78
N GLU A 162 1.86 -1.35 18.34
CA GLU A 162 0.63 -1.62 19.12
C GLU A 162 0.93 -2.35 20.44
N ASN A 163 1.93 -3.23 20.42
CA ASN A 163 2.42 -3.95 21.60
C ASN A 163 3.40 -3.12 22.45
N GLY A 164 3.59 -1.83 22.15
CA GLY A 164 4.44 -0.93 22.93
C GLY A 164 5.95 -1.14 22.72
N LEU A 165 6.35 -1.85 21.67
CA LEU A 165 7.75 -2.01 21.29
C LEU A 165 8.21 -0.77 20.51
N VAL A 166 9.33 -0.16 20.92
CA VAL A 166 9.91 0.98 20.21
C VAL A 166 10.51 0.48 18.89
N PRO A 167 10.15 1.05 17.72
CA PRO A 167 10.68 0.63 16.42
C PRO A 167 12.06 1.26 16.18
N ASP A 168 12.98 1.15 17.14
CA ASP A 168 14.37 1.63 17.06
C ASP A 168 15.31 0.49 16.66
N GLY A 169 14.89 -0.24 15.63
CA GLY A 169 15.73 -1.17 14.89
C GLY A 169 15.30 -1.09 13.44
N TYR A 170 16.24 -0.81 12.55
CA TYR A 170 16.03 -0.91 11.11
C TYR A 170 15.51 -2.32 10.81
N PHE A 171 14.20 -2.44 10.58
CA PHE A 171 13.61 -3.70 10.14
C PHE A 171 14.05 -3.87 8.70
N ASP A 172 15.03 -4.74 8.47
CA ASP A 172 15.46 -5.09 7.12
C ASP A 172 14.37 -5.95 6.47
N PRO A 173 13.60 -5.40 5.50
CA PRO A 173 12.57 -6.16 4.83
C PRO A 173 13.12 -7.34 4.02
N LEU A 174 14.43 -7.45 3.81
CA LEU A 174 15.08 -8.58 3.15
C LEU A 174 15.38 -9.74 4.11
N ASN A 175 15.30 -9.54 5.42
CA ASN A 175 15.72 -10.51 6.44
C ASN A 175 14.56 -11.16 7.21
N ILE A 176 13.38 -11.29 6.57
CA ILE A 176 12.17 -11.91 7.17
C ILE A 176 12.30 -13.45 7.25
N GLU A 177 13.30 -14.06 6.59
CA GLU A 177 13.44 -15.52 6.46
C GLU A 177 13.96 -16.25 7.72
N HIS A 178 14.14 -15.57 8.87
CA HIS A 178 14.74 -16.20 10.07
C HIS A 178 13.99 -15.98 11.39
N ARG A 179 12.68 -15.72 11.35
CA ARG A 179 11.83 -15.91 12.52
C ARG A 179 10.91 -17.09 12.30
N ASP A 180 11.51 -18.28 12.25
CA ASP A 180 10.81 -19.49 12.64
C ASP A 180 10.59 -19.42 14.16
N ASP A 181 9.34 -19.72 14.54
CA ASP A 181 8.79 -19.75 15.89
C ASP A 181 9.62 -20.55 16.92
N PRO A 182 9.52 -20.26 18.23
CA PRO A 182 9.58 -21.30 19.25
C PRO A 182 8.30 -22.17 19.27
#